data_AF-A0A538G9G6-F1
#
_entry.id   AF-A0A538G9G6-F1
#
_cell.length_a   1.000
_cell.length_b   1.000
_cell.length_c   1.000
_cell.angle_alpha   90.00
_cell.angle_beta   90.00
_cell.angle_gamma   90.00
#
_symmetry.space_group_name_H-M   'P 1'
#
loop_
_entity.id
_entity.type
_entity.pdbx_description
1 polymer ?
#
loop_
_entity_poly.entity_id
_entity_poly.type
_entity_poly.pdbx_seq_one_letter_code
_entity_poly.pdbx_strand_id
1 'polypeptide(L)'
;LLASQPGGRVVVLLTDGNDVGSRASESDAILSLHKAGVVVYPIAFGSRADSSGLERLASSTGGSFHTASTSATLSGIYSSIGRELRRTWRVRYLTTARPGDKLELKASAGRLGSDTTSVSVPGSGSATNDKPSPLLPDSFYGRAGDLLFTLLAALLVLAAGILAASTLRGSWLKRRLAAHVEPSRGRAAKHRTGRERLAMLSGLFRVTESTFAHRRQWRNLQLLLERADLPLRTVEFAWLLIGCSFVLAVLAAIISGGAIAILGAFLVGGFVPYLVVWMKAKRRMRAFEDQLPDLLITMAASLKAGHSFKQGIQSVVDEGQDPAAKEHRRVLTDTQLGRPMEAALQETADRIGSKNFSFVITAVNIQRQVGGSLAGLFDMVADTVRDRQQFARKIRSLTAMGRMAAYVLVGLPFFIALAMTVLNRTYMDPLFNTRTGHMLIMVGLTMMAFGSLVLKKIVSFKG
;
A
#
# COMPACT_ATOMS: atom_id res chain seq x y z
N LEU A 1 -42.52 -12.21 -41.41
CA LEU A 1 -41.80 -11.79 -42.64
C LEU A 1 -40.65 -10.83 -42.35
N LEU A 2 -40.84 -9.73 -41.62
CA LEU A 2 -39.77 -8.76 -41.34
C LEU A 2 -38.79 -9.18 -40.23
N ALA A 3 -39.11 -10.21 -39.44
CA ALA A 3 -38.32 -10.64 -38.28
C ALA A 3 -36.91 -11.18 -38.62
N SER A 4 -36.69 -11.65 -39.86
CA SER A 4 -35.41 -12.21 -40.32
C SER A 4 -34.50 -11.20 -41.04
N GLN A 5 -34.96 -9.99 -41.32
CA GLN A 5 -34.20 -8.97 -42.04
C GLN A 5 -33.30 -8.15 -41.09
N PRO A 6 -32.00 -7.97 -41.39
CA PRO A 6 -31.11 -7.09 -40.63
C PRO A 6 -31.39 -5.62 -40.96
N GLY A 7 -31.49 -4.76 -39.94
CA GLY A 7 -31.71 -3.31 -40.11
C GLY A 7 -32.87 -2.75 -39.28
N GLY A 8 -33.16 -1.46 -39.45
CA GLY A 8 -34.39 -0.83 -38.97
C GLY A 8 -35.57 -1.34 -39.79
N ARG A 9 -36.64 -1.77 -39.13
CA ARG A 9 -37.81 -2.36 -39.79
C ARG A 9 -38.94 -1.36 -39.72
N VAL A 10 -39.45 -0.98 -40.88
CA VAL A 10 -40.50 0.02 -41.00
C VAL A 10 -41.63 -0.58 -41.82
N VAL A 11 -42.86 -0.39 -41.36
CA VAL A 11 -44.07 -0.74 -42.11
C VAL A 11 -44.81 0.55 -42.38
N VAL A 12 -45.03 0.85 -43.66
CA VAL A 12 -45.95 1.92 -44.07
C VAL A 12 -47.28 1.26 -44.39
N LEU A 13 -48.30 1.56 -43.60
CA LEU A 13 -49.61 0.91 -43.66
C LEU A 13 -50.61 1.88 -44.27
N LEU A 14 -51.11 1.62 -45.47
CA LEU A 14 -52.22 2.37 -46.06
C LEU A 14 -53.53 1.63 -45.78
N THR A 15 -54.48 2.27 -45.10
CA THR A 15 -55.73 1.62 -44.67
C THR A 15 -56.88 2.62 -44.58
N ASP A 16 -58.11 2.13 -44.73
CA ASP A 16 -59.35 2.89 -44.48
C ASP A 16 -59.77 2.87 -42.99
N GLY A 17 -58.99 2.22 -42.13
CA GLY A 17 -59.17 2.21 -40.67
C GLY A 17 -60.23 1.23 -40.15
N ASN A 18 -60.96 0.53 -41.02
CA ASN A 18 -61.97 -0.43 -40.60
C ASN A 18 -61.36 -1.81 -40.32
N ASP A 19 -61.58 -2.35 -39.13
CA ASP A 19 -61.25 -3.74 -38.84
C ASP A 19 -62.42 -4.67 -39.24
N VAL A 20 -62.21 -5.45 -40.28
CA VAL A 20 -63.23 -6.34 -40.87
C VAL A 20 -63.02 -7.82 -40.53
N GLY A 21 -61.98 -8.18 -39.76
CA GLY A 21 -61.71 -9.60 -39.52
C GLY A 21 -60.45 -9.94 -38.73
N SER A 22 -59.92 -9.01 -37.93
CA SER A 22 -58.74 -9.30 -37.10
C SER A 22 -59.08 -10.33 -36.02
N ARG A 23 -58.17 -11.30 -35.86
CA ARG A 23 -58.27 -12.35 -34.82
C ARG A 23 -57.45 -12.03 -33.57
N ALA A 24 -56.73 -10.90 -33.57
CA ALA A 24 -55.83 -10.48 -32.51
C ALA A 24 -56.21 -9.07 -32.05
N SER A 25 -56.00 -8.77 -30.76
CA SER A 25 -56.30 -7.46 -30.20
C SER A 25 -55.26 -6.40 -30.62
N GLU A 26 -55.64 -5.12 -30.54
CA GLU A 26 -54.72 -3.98 -30.77
C GLU A 26 -53.47 -4.08 -29.87
N SER A 27 -53.64 -4.51 -28.60
CA SER A 27 -52.54 -4.72 -27.67
C SER A 27 -51.61 -5.86 -28.09
N ASP A 28 -52.13 -6.97 -28.62
CA ASP A 28 -51.32 -8.08 -29.10
C ASP A 28 -50.52 -7.69 -30.35
N ALA A 29 -51.11 -6.84 -31.20
CA ALA A 29 -50.43 -6.27 -32.36
C ALA A 29 -49.27 -5.36 -31.93
N ILE A 30 -49.50 -4.45 -30.97
CA ILE A 30 -48.46 -3.56 -30.41
C ILE A 30 -47.32 -4.38 -29.79
N LEU A 31 -47.64 -5.39 -28.97
CA LEU A 31 -46.63 -6.29 -28.38
C LEU A 31 -45.82 -7.03 -29.44
N SER A 32 -46.47 -7.51 -30.50
CA SER A 32 -45.81 -8.18 -31.63
C SER A 32 -44.88 -7.23 -32.40
N LEU A 33 -45.30 -5.98 -32.59
CA LEU A 33 -44.51 -4.93 -33.24
C LEU A 33 -43.27 -4.56 -32.40
N HIS A 34 -43.42 -4.42 -31.07
CA HIS A 34 -42.28 -4.19 -30.16
C HIS A 34 -41.29 -5.36 -30.17
N LYS A 35 -41.79 -6.60 -30.08
CA LYS A 35 -40.95 -7.81 -30.13
C LYS A 35 -40.20 -7.94 -31.46
N ALA A 36 -40.85 -7.55 -32.55
CA ALA A 36 -40.24 -7.54 -33.87
C ALA A 36 -39.35 -6.31 -34.12
N GLY A 37 -39.39 -5.29 -33.25
CA GLY A 37 -38.67 -4.03 -33.39
C GLY A 37 -39.07 -3.25 -34.65
N VAL A 38 -40.37 -3.24 -34.96
CA VAL A 38 -40.95 -2.62 -36.17
C VAL A 38 -41.61 -1.29 -35.81
N VAL A 39 -41.26 -0.24 -36.54
CA VAL A 39 -41.91 1.08 -36.47
C VAL A 39 -43.00 1.13 -37.54
N VAL A 40 -44.19 1.63 -37.21
CA VAL A 40 -45.31 1.67 -38.14
C VAL A 40 -45.72 3.11 -38.44
N TYR A 41 -45.91 3.39 -39.74
CA TYR A 41 -46.40 4.66 -40.27
C TYR A 41 -47.77 4.42 -40.94
N PRO A 42 -48.87 4.52 -40.19
CA PRO A 42 -50.21 4.38 -40.74
C PRO A 42 -50.62 5.64 -41.52
N ILE A 43 -51.18 5.39 -42.70
CA ILE A 43 -51.79 6.37 -43.60
C ILE A 43 -53.26 6.00 -43.69
N ALA A 44 -54.12 6.79 -43.04
CA ALA A 44 -55.56 6.66 -43.15
C ALA A 44 -56.03 7.25 -44.48
N PHE A 45 -56.77 6.48 -45.27
CA PHE A 45 -57.30 6.90 -46.56
C PHE A 45 -58.83 7.05 -46.52
N GLY A 46 -59.33 8.22 -46.90
CA GLY A 46 -60.77 8.53 -46.90
C GLY A 46 -61.26 9.27 -45.66
N SER A 47 -62.44 9.90 -45.77
CA SER A 47 -62.98 10.84 -44.77
C SER A 47 -63.67 10.20 -43.56
N ARG A 48 -63.81 8.87 -43.54
CA ARG A 48 -64.49 8.11 -42.46
C ARG A 48 -63.57 7.09 -41.76
N ALA A 49 -62.26 7.21 -41.92
CA ALA A 49 -61.32 6.25 -41.33
C ALA A 49 -61.24 6.43 -39.80
N ASP A 50 -61.31 5.32 -39.05
CA ASP A 50 -61.07 5.33 -37.60
C ASP A 50 -59.57 5.60 -37.34
N SER A 51 -59.27 6.84 -36.94
CA SER A 51 -57.91 7.31 -36.70
C SER A 51 -57.37 6.93 -35.33
N SER A 52 -58.24 6.55 -34.38
CA SER A 52 -57.86 6.42 -32.97
C SER A 52 -56.93 5.23 -32.71
N GLY A 53 -57.24 4.06 -33.29
CA GLY A 53 -56.40 2.87 -33.19
C GLY A 53 -55.09 3.02 -33.98
N LEU A 54 -55.12 3.68 -35.14
CA LEU A 54 -53.94 3.91 -35.97
C LEU A 54 -52.95 4.88 -35.32
N GLU A 55 -53.45 5.93 -34.65
CA GLU A 55 -52.63 6.89 -33.92
C GLU A 55 -51.96 6.26 -32.69
N ARG A 56 -52.68 5.40 -31.95
CA ARG A 56 -52.11 4.62 -30.83
C ARG A 56 -51.04 3.65 -31.31
N LEU A 57 -51.24 3.01 -32.46
CA LEU A 57 -50.29 2.09 -33.04
C LEU A 57 -49.01 2.80 -33.53
N ALA A 58 -49.16 3.99 -34.14
CA ALA A 58 -48.03 4.83 -34.52
C ALA A 58 -47.22 5.30 -33.30
N SER A 59 -47.89 5.92 -32.31
CA SER A 59 -47.24 6.48 -31.12
C SER A 59 -46.56 5.42 -30.25
N SER A 60 -47.16 4.24 -30.09
CA SER A 60 -46.57 3.14 -29.30
C SER A 60 -45.32 2.57 -29.95
N THR A 61 -45.27 2.50 -31.28
CA THR A 61 -44.11 1.98 -32.02
C THR A 61 -43.04 3.03 -32.34
N GLY A 62 -43.31 4.31 -32.05
CA GLY A 62 -42.41 5.44 -32.32
C GLY A 62 -42.46 5.96 -33.76
N GLY A 63 -43.54 5.70 -34.50
CA GLY A 63 -43.81 6.24 -35.84
C GLY A 63 -44.78 7.43 -35.83
N SER A 64 -45.16 7.92 -37.02
CA SER A 64 -46.08 9.04 -37.19
C SER A 64 -47.33 8.65 -38.00
N PHE A 65 -48.47 9.21 -37.62
CA PHE A 65 -49.77 8.99 -38.28
C PHE A 65 -50.03 10.06 -39.35
N HIS A 66 -50.55 9.66 -40.50
CA HIS A 66 -50.89 10.55 -41.61
C HIS A 66 -52.29 10.27 -42.15
N THR A 67 -52.96 11.30 -42.68
CA THR A 67 -54.28 11.19 -43.32
C THR A 67 -54.21 11.65 -44.77
N ALA A 68 -54.80 10.88 -45.68
CA ALA A 68 -54.87 11.18 -47.10
C ALA A 68 -56.35 11.24 -47.56
N SER A 69 -56.81 12.42 -47.94
CA SER A 69 -58.20 12.62 -48.42
C SER A 69 -58.37 12.34 -49.91
N THR A 70 -57.27 12.39 -50.68
CA THR A 70 -57.27 12.20 -52.15
C THR A 70 -55.96 11.58 -52.62
N SER A 71 -55.99 10.84 -53.74
CA SER A 71 -54.82 10.16 -54.31
C SER A 71 -53.66 11.10 -54.64
N ALA A 72 -53.94 12.37 -54.97
CA ALA A 72 -52.92 13.40 -55.19
C ALA A 72 -52.06 13.70 -53.95
N THR A 73 -52.59 13.50 -52.74
CA THR A 73 -51.89 13.80 -51.47
C THR A 73 -50.95 12.67 -51.01
N LEU A 74 -51.15 11.44 -51.50
CA LEU A 74 -50.35 10.27 -51.11
C LEU A 74 -48.87 10.44 -51.45
N SER A 75 -48.56 10.96 -52.65
CA SER A 75 -47.18 11.19 -53.10
C SER A 75 -46.41 12.12 -52.14
N GLY A 76 -47.08 13.18 -51.66
CA GLY A 76 -46.53 14.11 -50.67
C GLY A 76 -46.22 13.41 -49.34
N ILE A 77 -47.14 12.57 -48.85
CA ILE A 77 -47.00 11.83 -47.59
C ILE A 77 -45.85 10.83 -47.66
N TYR A 78 -45.77 10.01 -48.72
CA TYR A 78 -44.65 9.08 -48.90
C TYR A 78 -43.30 9.80 -48.97
N SER A 79 -43.24 10.97 -49.62
CA SER A 79 -42.01 11.78 -49.66
C SER A 79 -41.61 12.29 -48.26
N SER A 80 -42.59 12.61 -47.41
CA SER A 80 -42.37 13.08 -46.04
C SER A 80 -41.83 11.96 -45.16
N ILE A 81 -42.47 10.79 -45.19
CA ILE A 81 -42.02 9.59 -44.48
C ILE A 81 -40.60 9.23 -44.94
N GLY A 82 -40.33 9.29 -46.25
CA GLY A 82 -38.98 9.03 -46.79
C GLY A 82 -37.92 10.00 -46.26
N ARG A 83 -38.23 11.29 -46.06
CA ARG A 83 -37.32 12.27 -45.45
C ARG A 83 -37.11 12.02 -43.97
N GLU A 84 -38.16 11.65 -43.25
CA GLU A 84 -38.10 11.30 -41.83
C GLU A 84 -37.20 10.09 -41.61
N LEU A 85 -37.45 8.99 -42.33
CA LEU A 85 -36.66 7.76 -42.23
C LEU A 85 -35.19 7.96 -42.56
N ARG A 86 -34.86 8.84 -43.51
CA ARG A 86 -33.46 9.21 -43.83
C ARG A 86 -32.75 9.95 -42.70
N ARG A 87 -33.50 10.56 -41.78
CA ARG A 87 -32.97 11.34 -40.64
C ARG A 87 -33.05 10.56 -39.32
N THR A 88 -33.63 9.36 -39.32
CA THR A 88 -33.78 8.54 -38.12
C THR A 88 -32.65 7.52 -38.02
N TRP A 89 -32.01 7.47 -36.85
CA TRP A 89 -30.92 6.55 -36.54
C TRP A 89 -31.33 5.64 -35.39
N ARG A 90 -31.03 4.34 -35.48
CA ARG A 90 -31.27 3.38 -34.40
C ARG A 90 -29.94 2.94 -33.78
N VAL A 91 -29.77 3.19 -32.49
CA VAL A 91 -28.61 2.77 -31.71
C VAL A 91 -29.00 1.61 -30.79
N ARG A 92 -28.18 0.56 -30.73
CA ARG A 92 -28.35 -0.57 -29.81
C ARG A 92 -27.07 -0.75 -29.00
N TYR A 93 -27.19 -0.76 -27.68
CA TYR A 93 -26.08 -0.96 -26.76
C TYR A 93 -26.49 -1.91 -25.64
N LEU A 94 -25.50 -2.53 -24.99
CA LEU A 94 -25.70 -3.38 -23.82
C LEU A 94 -25.53 -2.54 -22.56
N THR A 95 -26.47 -2.61 -21.63
CA THR A 95 -26.43 -1.90 -20.35
C THR A 95 -26.45 -2.89 -19.19
N THR A 96 -25.76 -2.54 -18.10
CA THR A 96 -25.81 -3.27 -16.83
C THR A 96 -26.88 -2.72 -15.88
N ALA A 97 -27.63 -1.71 -16.31
CA ALA A 97 -28.71 -1.11 -15.55
C ALA A 97 -29.86 -2.10 -15.32
N ARG A 98 -30.46 -2.04 -14.13
CA ARG A 98 -31.51 -2.95 -13.68
C ARG A 98 -32.89 -2.41 -14.09
N PRO A 99 -33.93 -3.26 -14.18
CA PRO A 99 -35.30 -2.78 -14.40
C PRO A 99 -35.69 -1.73 -13.36
N GLY A 100 -36.18 -0.56 -13.81
CA GLY A 100 -36.52 0.59 -12.96
C GLY A 100 -35.42 1.66 -12.83
N ASP A 101 -34.17 1.38 -13.19
CA ASP A 101 -33.10 2.40 -13.19
C ASP A 101 -33.40 3.48 -14.25
N LYS A 102 -33.08 4.74 -13.93
CA LYS A 102 -33.16 5.86 -14.87
C LYS A 102 -31.84 5.98 -15.63
N LEU A 103 -31.91 5.89 -16.95
CA LEU A 103 -30.78 6.11 -17.85
C LEU A 103 -30.88 7.49 -18.47
N GLU A 104 -29.78 8.23 -18.43
CA GLU A 104 -29.65 9.52 -19.11
C GLU A 104 -28.96 9.31 -20.46
N LEU A 105 -29.69 9.54 -21.54
CA LEU A 105 -29.24 9.36 -22.90
C LEU A 105 -28.90 10.73 -23.50
N LYS A 106 -27.61 10.99 -23.71
CA LYS A 106 -27.12 12.17 -24.42
C LYS A 106 -26.78 11.81 -25.86
N ALA A 107 -27.50 12.39 -26.82
CA ALA A 107 -27.21 12.27 -28.24
C ALA A 107 -26.54 13.56 -28.73
N SER A 108 -25.45 13.46 -29.47
CA SER A 108 -24.73 14.61 -30.06
C SER A 108 -24.51 14.38 -31.54
N ALA A 109 -24.97 15.31 -32.38
CA ALA A 109 -24.91 15.19 -33.83
C ALA A 109 -24.03 16.31 -34.44
N GLY A 110 -22.70 16.19 -34.32
CA GLY A 110 -21.74 17.10 -34.98
C GLY A 110 -22.09 18.60 -34.83
N ARG A 111 -22.30 19.29 -35.96
CA ARG A 111 -22.66 20.73 -36.02
C ARG A 111 -24.13 21.04 -35.63
N LEU A 112 -24.96 20.03 -35.37
CA LEU A 112 -26.41 20.18 -35.05
C LEU A 112 -26.70 20.23 -33.55
N GLY A 113 -25.69 20.14 -32.68
CA GLY A 113 -25.84 20.25 -31.21
C GLY A 113 -25.99 18.90 -30.50
N SER A 114 -26.31 18.96 -29.19
CA SER A 114 -26.58 17.79 -28.35
C SER A 114 -27.87 17.94 -27.57
N ASP A 115 -28.63 16.86 -27.45
CA ASP A 115 -29.85 16.78 -26.67
C ASP A 115 -29.78 15.60 -25.68
N THR A 116 -30.48 15.74 -24.55
CA THR A 116 -30.45 14.77 -23.45
C THR A 116 -31.86 14.38 -23.04
N THR A 117 -32.13 13.08 -23.03
CA THR A 117 -33.41 12.52 -22.57
C THR A 117 -33.19 11.46 -21.51
N SER A 118 -34.11 11.37 -20.54
CA SER A 118 -34.07 10.33 -19.51
C SER A 118 -35.11 9.26 -19.81
N VAL A 119 -34.69 8.00 -19.77
CA VAL A 119 -35.55 6.83 -20.03
C VAL A 119 -35.38 5.84 -18.89
N SER A 120 -36.49 5.32 -18.36
CA SER A 120 -36.45 4.24 -17.37
C SER A 120 -36.33 2.89 -18.06
N VAL A 121 -35.48 2.00 -17.53
CA VAL A 121 -35.29 0.66 -18.08
C VAL A 121 -36.58 -0.15 -17.89
N PRO A 122 -37.25 -0.59 -18.97
CA PRO A 122 -38.47 -1.36 -18.86
C PRO A 122 -38.18 -2.79 -18.37
N GLY A 123 -38.95 -3.25 -17.39
CA GLY A 123 -38.96 -4.64 -16.93
C GLY A 123 -39.65 -4.81 -15.58
N SER A 124 -40.44 -5.87 -15.43
CA SER A 124 -41.10 -6.27 -14.18
C SER A 124 -40.20 -7.21 -13.37
N GLY A 125 -38.92 -6.86 -13.22
CA GLY A 125 -38.02 -7.56 -12.33
C GLY A 125 -38.26 -7.04 -10.92
N SER A 126 -39.13 -7.68 -10.15
CA SER A 126 -39.19 -7.46 -8.70
C SER A 126 -37.82 -7.78 -8.14
N ALA A 127 -37.03 -6.75 -7.83
CA ALA A 127 -35.96 -6.90 -6.86
C ALA A 127 -36.65 -7.36 -5.58
N THR A 128 -36.46 -8.62 -5.21
CA THR A 128 -36.70 -9.05 -3.84
C THR A 128 -35.81 -8.16 -2.98
N ASN A 129 -36.41 -7.13 -2.39
CA ASN A 129 -35.86 -6.42 -1.26
C ASN A 129 -35.84 -7.43 -0.10
N ASP A 130 -34.87 -8.34 -0.13
CA ASP A 130 -34.47 -9.07 1.06
C ASP A 130 -33.99 -8.02 2.04
N LYS A 131 -34.86 -7.71 3.01
CA LYS A 131 -34.54 -6.79 4.11
C LYS A 131 -33.22 -7.26 4.73
N PRO A 132 -32.23 -6.37 4.94
CA PRO A 132 -31.02 -6.75 5.65
C PRO A 132 -31.39 -7.28 7.04
N SER A 133 -30.64 -8.28 7.50
CA SER A 133 -30.83 -8.91 8.81
C SER A 133 -30.95 -7.86 9.93
N PRO A 134 -31.88 -7.98 10.89
CA PRO A 134 -32.26 -6.92 11.83
C PRO A 134 -31.20 -6.61 12.92
N LEU A 135 -29.98 -7.11 12.78
CA LEU A 135 -28.93 -7.01 13.78
C LEU A 135 -28.15 -5.69 13.70
N LEU A 136 -28.16 -4.99 12.56
CA LEU A 136 -27.41 -3.75 12.37
C LEU A 136 -28.29 -2.67 11.71
N PRO A 137 -28.11 -1.38 12.07
CA PRO A 137 -28.80 -0.28 11.41
C PRO A 137 -28.49 -0.22 9.90
N ASP A 138 -29.45 0.19 9.06
CA ASP A 138 -29.31 0.23 7.59
C ASP A 138 -28.11 1.05 7.08
N SER A 139 -27.64 2.02 7.87
CA SER A 139 -26.43 2.82 7.61
C SER A 139 -25.13 2.00 7.62
N PHE A 140 -25.12 0.80 8.23
CA PHE A 140 -24.00 -0.13 8.25
C PHE A 140 -23.94 -1.06 7.03
N TYR A 141 -25.00 -1.14 6.22
CA TYR A 141 -25.02 -1.97 5.00
C TYR A 141 -24.63 -1.19 3.74
N GLY A 142 -24.24 0.09 3.89
CA GLY A 142 -23.69 0.92 2.81
C GLY A 142 -22.16 1.02 2.86
N ARG A 143 -21.56 1.75 1.90
CA ARG A 143 -20.10 1.98 1.83
C ARG A 143 -19.50 2.46 3.15
N ALA A 144 -20.21 3.28 3.94
CA ALA A 144 -19.74 3.74 5.23
C ALA A 144 -19.57 2.61 6.26
N GLY A 145 -20.44 1.60 6.23
CA GLY A 145 -20.37 0.43 7.11
C GLY A 145 -19.25 -0.53 6.74
N ASP A 146 -19.00 -0.73 5.44
CA ASP A 146 -17.82 -1.47 4.95
C ASP A 146 -16.52 -0.84 5.44
N LEU A 147 -16.41 0.50 5.39
CA LEU A 147 -15.23 1.23 5.88
C LEU A 147 -15.08 1.09 7.40
N LEU A 148 -16.18 1.11 8.15
CA LEU A 148 -16.18 0.95 9.61
C LEU A 148 -15.77 -0.46 10.04
N PHE A 149 -16.30 -1.50 9.38
CA PHE A 149 -15.96 -2.90 9.68
C PHE A 149 -14.52 -3.24 9.33
N THR A 150 -14.03 -2.77 8.16
CA THR A 150 -12.65 -3.00 7.73
C THR A 150 -11.65 -2.24 8.61
N LEU A 151 -11.98 -1.01 9.03
CA LEU A 151 -11.17 -0.24 9.98
C LEU A 151 -11.15 -0.88 11.38
N LEU A 152 -12.29 -1.39 11.87
CA LEU A 152 -12.37 -2.12 13.13
C LEU A 152 -11.53 -3.42 13.09
N ALA A 153 -11.61 -4.18 12.00
CA ALA A 153 -10.82 -5.39 11.80
C ALA A 153 -9.32 -5.09 11.73
N ALA A 154 -8.92 -4.04 11.00
CA ALA A 154 -7.53 -3.60 10.92
C ALA A 154 -6.99 -3.11 12.28
N LEU A 155 -7.82 -2.36 13.03
CA LEU A 155 -7.49 -1.91 14.39
C LEU A 155 -7.34 -3.10 15.35
N LEU A 156 -8.20 -4.12 15.26
CA LEU A 156 -8.10 -5.32 16.08
C LEU A 156 -6.86 -6.16 15.76
N VAL A 157 -6.48 -6.28 14.49
CA VAL A 157 -5.24 -6.96 14.07
C VAL A 157 -4.01 -6.19 14.56
N LEU A 158 -4.01 -4.86 14.44
CA LEU A 158 -2.94 -4.01 14.93
C LEU A 158 -2.84 -4.04 16.46
N ALA A 159 -3.98 -3.97 17.16
CA ALA A 159 -4.04 -4.08 18.61
C ALA A 159 -3.57 -5.47 19.09
N ALA A 160 -3.93 -6.55 18.38
CA ALA A 160 -3.44 -7.90 18.67
C ALA A 160 -1.92 -8.01 18.45
N GLY A 161 -1.38 -7.39 17.39
CA GLY A 161 0.07 -7.33 17.13
C GLY A 161 0.83 -6.54 18.20
N ILE A 162 0.30 -5.38 18.61
CA ILE A 162 0.88 -4.55 19.67
C ILE A 162 0.76 -5.24 21.04
N LEU A 163 -0.36 -5.90 21.35
CA LEU A 163 -0.54 -6.67 22.59
C LEU A 163 0.37 -7.89 22.64
N ALA A 164 0.56 -8.59 21.53
CA ALA A 164 1.54 -9.67 21.43
C ALA A 164 2.98 -9.13 21.68
N ALA A 165 3.33 -7.99 21.09
CA ALA A 165 4.63 -7.37 21.29
C ALA A 165 4.84 -6.79 22.70
N SER A 166 3.79 -6.24 23.32
CA SER A 166 3.87 -5.58 24.63
C SER A 166 3.85 -6.56 25.80
N THR A 167 3.11 -7.67 25.68
CA THR A 167 3.05 -8.71 26.73
C THR A 167 4.32 -9.56 26.82
N LEU A 168 5.20 -9.51 25.80
CA LEU A 168 6.48 -10.22 25.77
C LEU A 168 7.64 -9.46 26.42
N ARG A 169 7.46 -8.18 26.79
CA ARG A 169 8.39 -7.47 27.71
C ARG A 169 8.57 -8.25 29.03
N GLY A 170 7.57 -9.03 29.45
CA GLY A 170 7.64 -9.88 30.65
C GLY A 170 8.45 -11.17 30.51
N SER A 171 8.82 -11.60 29.29
CA SER A 171 9.56 -12.85 29.09
C SER A 171 11.08 -12.71 29.30
N TRP A 172 11.60 -11.49 29.17
CA TRP A 172 12.99 -11.13 29.41
C TRP A 172 13.39 -11.24 30.89
N LEU A 173 12.49 -10.82 31.79
CA LEU A 173 12.70 -10.93 33.24
C LEU A 173 12.65 -12.39 33.71
N LYS A 174 11.70 -13.18 33.20
CA LYS A 174 11.54 -14.58 33.61
C LYS A 174 12.66 -15.51 33.14
N ARG A 175 13.27 -15.26 31.97
CA ARG A 175 14.39 -16.11 31.49
C ARG A 175 15.73 -15.82 32.17
N ARG A 176 15.95 -14.59 32.65
CA ARG A 176 17.16 -14.29 33.44
C ARG A 176 17.07 -14.82 34.88
N LEU A 177 15.86 -14.88 35.46
CA LEU A 177 15.66 -15.52 36.77
C LEU A 177 15.59 -17.06 36.69
N ALA A 178 15.07 -17.65 35.60
CA ALA A 178 14.97 -19.11 35.47
C ALA A 178 16.31 -19.84 35.35
N ALA A 179 17.39 -19.14 35.00
CA ALA A 179 18.74 -19.72 34.98
C ALA A 179 19.37 -19.85 36.39
N HIS A 180 18.79 -19.22 37.43
CA HIS A 180 19.41 -19.15 38.76
C HIS A 180 18.44 -19.35 39.95
N VAL A 181 17.18 -19.74 39.71
CA VAL A 181 16.21 -19.97 40.79
C VAL A 181 15.51 -21.30 40.57
N GLU A 182 15.75 -22.24 41.50
CA GLU A 182 14.98 -23.49 41.60
C GLU A 182 13.48 -23.19 41.66
N PRO A 183 12.63 -24.02 41.00
CA PRO A 183 11.21 -23.78 40.95
C PRO A 183 10.58 -24.02 42.32
N SER A 184 10.44 -22.95 43.11
CA SER A 184 9.54 -22.95 44.26
C SER A 184 8.11 -23.22 43.77
N ARG A 185 7.64 -24.43 44.06
CA ARG A 185 6.25 -24.86 43.85
C ARG A 185 5.33 -24.01 44.73
N GLY A 186 4.59 -23.10 44.12
CA GLY A 186 3.49 -22.44 44.82
C GLY A 186 2.84 -21.30 44.04
N ARG A 187 1.56 -21.46 43.71
CA ARG A 187 0.61 -20.44 43.23
C ARG A 187 0.81 -19.89 41.81
N ALA A 188 0.28 -20.61 40.83
CA ALA A 188 -0.13 -20.00 39.55
C ALA A 188 -1.36 -20.70 38.95
N ALA A 189 -2.46 -20.74 39.69
CA ALA A 189 -3.76 -21.20 39.21
C ALA A 189 -4.73 -20.01 39.04
N LYS A 190 -4.49 -19.13 38.04
CA LYS A 190 -5.55 -18.21 37.53
C LYS A 190 -5.27 -17.54 36.17
N HIS A 191 -4.55 -18.18 35.25
CA HIS A 191 -4.38 -17.67 33.87
C HIS A 191 -4.35 -18.81 32.84
N ARG A 192 -5.45 -19.57 32.72
CA ARG A 192 -5.56 -20.69 31.76
C ARG A 192 -6.31 -20.35 30.47
N THR A 193 -7.20 -19.37 30.44
CA THR A 193 -8.06 -19.11 29.27
C THR A 193 -7.41 -18.33 28.12
N GLY A 194 -6.33 -17.57 28.37
CA GLY A 194 -5.56 -16.89 27.31
C GLY A 194 -4.47 -17.74 26.64
N ARG A 195 -4.14 -18.91 27.20
CA ARG A 195 -3.01 -19.76 26.78
C ARG A 195 -3.31 -20.62 25.55
N GLU A 196 -4.57 -20.97 25.30
CA GLU A 196 -4.95 -21.89 24.22
C GLU A 196 -4.87 -21.23 22.83
N ARG A 197 -5.30 -19.98 22.68
CA ARG A 197 -5.15 -19.22 21.42
C ARG A 197 -3.69 -18.87 21.11
N LEU A 198 -2.88 -18.66 22.15
CA LEU A 198 -1.44 -18.40 22.03
C LEU A 198 -0.64 -19.67 21.72
N ALA A 199 -1.10 -20.85 22.16
CA ALA A 199 -0.47 -22.13 21.82
C ALA A 199 -0.53 -22.40 20.31
N MET A 200 -1.67 -22.11 19.67
CA MET A 200 -1.85 -22.24 18.22
C MET A 200 -0.93 -21.28 17.44
N LEU A 201 -0.85 -20.01 17.85
CA LEU A 201 0.09 -19.03 17.26
C LEU A 201 1.55 -19.45 17.46
N SER A 202 1.92 -19.94 18.64
CA SER A 202 3.27 -20.44 18.91
C SER A 202 3.63 -21.70 18.10
N GLY A 203 2.63 -22.51 17.74
CA GLY A 203 2.78 -23.64 16.82
C GLY A 203 3.08 -23.20 15.39
N LEU A 204 2.32 -22.22 14.87
CA LEU A 204 2.55 -21.62 13.55
C LEU A 204 3.93 -20.92 13.47
N PHE A 205 4.36 -20.27 14.55
CA PHE A 205 5.68 -19.65 14.64
C PHE A 205 6.83 -20.66 14.60
N ARG A 206 6.68 -21.83 15.21
CA ARG A 206 7.71 -22.88 15.20
C ARG A 206 7.86 -23.54 13.84
N VAL A 207 6.75 -23.81 13.14
CA VAL A 207 6.76 -24.43 11.81
C VAL A 207 7.41 -23.50 10.77
N THR A 208 7.06 -22.21 10.81
CA THR A 208 7.66 -21.21 9.92
C THR A 208 9.15 -20.99 10.18
N GLU A 209 9.61 -21.10 11.42
CA GLU A 209 11.03 -21.01 11.77
C GLU A 209 11.85 -22.14 11.12
N SER A 210 11.38 -23.38 11.16
CA SER A 210 12.09 -24.53 10.56
C SER A 210 12.15 -24.48 9.02
N THR A 211 11.13 -23.93 8.37
CA THR A 211 11.07 -23.90 6.89
C THR A 211 11.84 -22.73 6.29
N PHE A 212 12.04 -21.62 7.01
CA PHE A 212 12.68 -20.42 6.43
C PHE A 212 14.08 -20.11 6.99
N ALA A 213 14.54 -20.80 8.04
CA ALA A 213 15.85 -20.54 8.67
C ALA A 213 17.05 -20.59 7.71
N HIS A 214 17.00 -21.46 6.70
CA HIS A 214 18.06 -21.64 5.71
C HIS A 214 18.19 -20.51 4.65
N ARG A 215 17.21 -19.60 4.55
CA ARG A 215 17.25 -18.49 3.58
C ARG A 215 18.19 -17.37 4.05
N ARG A 216 19.01 -16.84 3.13
CA ARG A 216 19.97 -15.74 3.41
C ARG A 216 19.29 -14.50 4.02
N GLN A 217 18.05 -14.23 3.63
CA GLN A 217 17.24 -13.12 4.15
C GLN A 217 16.95 -13.28 5.66
N TRP A 218 16.72 -14.52 6.13
CA TRP A 218 16.40 -14.80 7.53
C TRP A 218 17.60 -14.57 8.44
N ARG A 219 18.77 -15.06 8.03
CA ARG A 219 20.03 -14.81 8.75
C ARG A 219 20.36 -13.32 8.82
N ASN A 220 20.14 -12.57 7.73
CA ASN A 220 20.36 -11.12 7.73
C ASN A 220 19.42 -10.39 8.71
N LEU A 221 18.15 -10.79 8.78
CA LEU A 221 17.19 -10.23 9.74
C LEU A 221 17.57 -10.55 11.19
N GLN A 222 18.00 -11.79 11.45
CA GLN A 222 18.49 -12.20 12.76
C GLN A 222 19.70 -11.36 13.19
N LEU A 223 20.70 -11.22 12.31
CA LEU A 223 21.87 -10.38 12.58
C LEU A 223 21.49 -8.92 12.79
N LEU A 224 20.51 -8.41 12.06
CA LEU A 224 20.04 -7.02 12.19
C LEU A 224 19.34 -6.80 13.54
N LEU A 225 18.50 -7.74 13.97
CA LEU A 225 17.85 -7.71 15.29
C LEU A 225 18.87 -7.82 16.43
N GLU A 226 19.86 -8.71 16.29
CA GLU A 226 20.92 -8.88 17.28
C GLU A 226 21.79 -7.62 17.39
N ARG A 227 22.14 -7.00 16.24
CA ARG A 227 22.81 -5.70 16.19
C ARG A 227 22.01 -4.60 16.87
N ALA A 228 20.69 -4.60 16.68
CA ALA A 228 19.77 -3.65 17.30
C ALA A 228 19.52 -3.91 18.79
N ASP A 229 20.00 -5.03 19.34
CA ASP A 229 19.80 -5.46 20.73
C ASP A 229 18.31 -5.50 21.11
N LEU A 230 17.48 -5.93 20.15
CA LEU A 230 16.05 -6.09 20.37
C LEU A 230 15.76 -7.51 20.84
N PRO A 231 14.97 -7.69 21.91
CA PRO A 231 14.61 -9.01 22.44
C PRO A 231 13.53 -9.72 21.58
N LEU A 232 13.50 -9.47 20.28
CA LEU A 232 12.51 -10.00 19.34
C LEU A 232 13.08 -11.19 18.58
N ARG A 233 12.27 -12.24 18.41
CA ARG A 233 12.61 -13.34 17.50
C ARG A 233 12.45 -12.89 16.05
N THR A 234 13.24 -13.48 15.15
CA THR A 234 13.13 -13.21 13.71
C THR A 234 11.70 -13.47 13.19
N VAL A 235 11.04 -14.52 13.71
CA VAL A 235 9.64 -14.84 13.39
C VAL A 235 8.68 -13.73 13.83
N GLU A 236 8.82 -13.25 15.07
CA GLU A 236 7.96 -12.20 15.62
C GLU A 236 8.10 -10.90 14.80
N PHE A 237 9.33 -10.56 14.41
CA PHE A 237 9.58 -9.40 13.58
C PHE A 237 9.01 -9.56 12.16
N ALA A 238 9.11 -10.74 11.55
CA ALA A 238 8.52 -11.02 10.25
C ALA A 238 6.99 -10.89 10.26
N TRP A 239 6.32 -11.35 11.33
CA TRP A 239 4.89 -11.17 11.49
C TRP A 239 4.49 -9.72 11.76
N LEU A 240 5.32 -8.95 12.48
CA LEU A 240 5.12 -7.52 12.65
C LEU A 240 5.21 -6.78 11.31
N LEU A 241 6.20 -7.14 10.48
CA LEU A 241 6.37 -6.62 9.12
C LEU A 241 5.11 -6.88 8.27
N ILE A 242 4.65 -8.13 8.22
CA ILE A 242 3.47 -8.54 7.45
C ILE A 242 2.21 -7.83 7.99
N GLY A 243 2.05 -7.76 9.31
CA GLY A 243 0.92 -7.09 9.96
C GLY A 243 0.87 -5.59 9.62
N CYS A 244 2.00 -4.89 9.73
CA CYS A 244 2.07 -3.47 9.36
C CYS A 244 1.80 -3.23 7.87
N SER A 245 2.35 -4.07 6.98
CA SER A 245 2.05 -4.04 5.54
C SER A 245 0.57 -4.24 5.26
N PHE A 246 -0.06 -5.22 5.90
CA PHE A 246 -1.47 -5.55 5.68
C PHE A 246 -2.40 -4.43 6.16
N VAL A 247 -2.17 -3.89 7.36
CA VAL A 247 -2.99 -2.79 7.90
C VAL A 247 -2.93 -1.55 7.01
N LEU A 248 -1.73 -1.17 6.55
CA LEU A 248 -1.59 -0.02 5.65
C LEU A 248 -2.21 -0.27 4.27
N ALA A 249 -2.10 -1.49 3.73
CA ALA A 249 -2.76 -1.85 2.47
C ALA A 249 -4.29 -1.76 2.56
N VAL A 250 -4.87 -2.23 3.67
CA VAL A 250 -6.32 -2.13 3.93
C VAL A 250 -6.74 -0.66 4.06
N LEU A 251 -6.00 0.15 4.81
CA LEU A 251 -6.26 1.60 4.91
C LEU A 251 -6.21 2.31 3.54
N ALA A 252 -5.25 1.95 2.69
CA ALA A 252 -5.16 2.52 1.34
C ALA A 252 -6.31 2.07 0.42
N ALA A 253 -6.80 0.84 0.58
CA ALA A 253 -7.96 0.33 -0.14
C ALA A 253 -9.23 1.12 0.24
N ILE A 254 -9.40 1.39 1.54
CA ILE A 254 -10.51 2.18 2.11
C ILE A 254 -10.50 3.61 1.56
N ILE A 255 -9.33 4.26 1.49
CA ILE A 255 -9.24 5.69 1.13
C ILE A 255 -9.33 5.93 -0.38
N SER A 256 -8.63 5.13 -1.18
CA SER A 256 -8.42 5.43 -2.61
C SER A 256 -9.10 4.46 -3.58
N GLY A 257 -9.36 3.22 -3.16
CA GLY A 257 -9.81 2.12 -4.04
C GLY A 257 -8.85 1.76 -5.20
N GLY A 258 -7.71 2.44 -5.34
CA GLY A 258 -6.78 2.24 -6.45
C GLY A 258 -5.74 1.16 -6.16
N ALA A 259 -5.57 0.20 -7.07
CA ALA A 259 -4.62 -0.90 -6.92
C ALA A 259 -3.17 -0.44 -6.69
N ILE A 260 -2.77 0.68 -7.30
CA ILE A 260 -1.42 1.27 -7.14
C ILE A 260 -1.21 1.80 -5.72
N ALA A 261 -2.21 2.47 -5.14
CA ALA A 261 -2.12 3.02 -3.79
C ALA A 261 -2.07 1.89 -2.74
N ILE A 262 -2.82 0.81 -2.95
CA ILE A 262 -2.78 -0.38 -2.09
C ILE A 262 -1.39 -1.03 -2.11
N LEU A 263 -0.83 -1.24 -3.32
CA LEU A 263 0.51 -1.81 -3.46
C LEU A 263 1.58 -0.91 -2.83
N GLY A 264 1.49 0.41 -3.04
CA GLY A 264 2.37 1.38 -2.43
C GLY A 264 2.32 1.34 -0.91
N ALA A 265 1.13 1.33 -0.32
CA ALA A 265 0.95 1.27 1.12
C ALA A 265 1.41 -0.05 1.74
N PHE A 266 1.22 -1.17 1.05
CA PHE A 266 1.73 -2.48 1.46
C PHE A 266 3.27 -2.48 1.56
N LEU A 267 3.95 -1.94 0.54
CA LEU A 267 5.41 -1.84 0.52
C LEU A 267 5.92 -0.90 1.61
N VAL A 268 5.29 0.26 1.78
CA VAL A 268 5.65 1.24 2.83
C VAL A 268 5.46 0.63 4.22
N GLY A 269 4.36 -0.09 4.45
CA GLY A 269 4.06 -0.66 5.76
C GLY A 269 5.06 -1.72 6.23
N GLY A 270 5.68 -2.45 5.30
CA GLY A 270 6.76 -3.36 5.62
C GLY A 270 8.11 -2.65 5.70
N PHE A 271 8.33 -1.63 4.87
CA PHE A 271 9.60 -0.93 4.81
C PHE A 271 9.88 -0.10 6.07
N VAL A 272 8.86 0.55 6.65
CA VAL A 272 9.01 1.41 7.84
C VAL A 272 9.58 0.67 9.06
N PRO A 273 9.01 -0.45 9.55
CA PRO A 273 9.57 -1.16 10.70
C PRO A 273 10.97 -1.70 10.43
N TYR A 274 11.23 -2.21 9.21
CA TYR A 274 12.59 -2.59 8.79
C TYR A 274 13.58 -1.44 8.91
N LEU A 275 13.21 -0.25 8.40
CA LEU A 275 14.04 0.94 8.46
C LEU A 275 14.31 1.37 9.90
N VAL A 276 13.31 1.31 10.79
CA VAL A 276 13.47 1.65 12.22
C VAL A 276 14.49 0.73 12.90
N VAL A 277 14.39 -0.59 12.71
CA VAL A 277 15.35 -1.52 13.31
C VAL A 277 16.74 -1.32 12.72
N TRP A 278 16.85 -1.13 11.40
CA TRP A 278 18.13 -0.83 10.75
C TRP A 278 18.78 0.45 11.31
N MET A 279 18.00 1.51 11.52
CA MET A 279 18.47 2.75 12.15
C MET A 279 18.95 2.52 13.58
N LYS A 280 18.23 1.71 14.37
CA LYS A 280 18.65 1.34 15.74
C LYS A 280 19.96 0.56 15.75
N ALA A 281 20.08 -0.48 14.93
CA ALA A 281 21.31 -1.25 14.76
C ALA A 281 22.49 -0.34 14.39
N LYS A 282 22.29 0.54 13.42
CA LYS A 282 23.32 1.49 12.96
C LYS A 282 23.70 2.50 14.04
N ARG A 283 22.74 2.99 14.84
CA ARG A 283 23.00 3.92 15.95
C ARG A 283 23.82 3.24 17.04
N ARG A 284 23.47 2.00 17.41
CA ARG A 284 24.20 1.21 18.41
C ARG A 284 25.63 0.88 17.97
N MET A 285 25.81 0.45 16.72
CA MET A 285 27.14 0.23 16.14
C MET A 285 28.00 1.50 16.17
N ARG A 286 27.42 2.66 15.81
CA ARG A 286 28.13 3.95 15.88
C ARG A 286 28.50 4.33 17.30
N ALA A 287 27.58 4.17 18.26
CA ALA A 287 27.87 4.44 19.67
C ALA A 287 29.05 3.59 20.19
N PHE A 288 29.10 2.31 19.79
CA PHE A 288 30.25 1.45 20.09
C PHE A 288 31.55 1.94 19.42
N GLU A 289 31.50 2.32 18.14
CA GLU A 289 32.68 2.83 17.42
C GLU A 289 33.18 4.17 17.97
N ASP A 290 32.27 5.02 18.45
CA ASP A 290 32.61 6.29 19.08
C ASP A 290 33.32 6.07 20.43
N GLN A 291 32.91 5.04 21.20
CA GLN A 291 33.55 4.64 22.46
C GLN A 291 34.89 3.92 22.26
N LEU A 292 35.11 3.29 21.09
CA LEU A 292 36.26 2.40 20.85
C LEU A 292 37.63 2.99 21.23
N PRO A 293 38.01 4.23 20.85
CA PRO A 293 39.32 4.78 21.24
C PRO A 293 39.53 4.79 22.75
N ASP A 294 38.53 5.25 23.50
CA ASP A 294 38.61 5.34 24.96
C ASP A 294 38.73 3.95 25.58
N LEU A 295 38.01 2.95 25.06
CA LEU A 295 38.17 1.55 25.48
C LEU A 295 39.60 1.06 25.29
N LEU A 296 40.21 1.34 24.13
CA LEU A 296 41.58 0.91 23.83
C LEU A 296 42.59 1.59 24.76
N ILE A 297 42.37 2.87 25.11
CA ILE A 297 43.21 3.59 26.08
C ILE A 297 43.10 2.97 27.48
N THR A 298 41.88 2.68 27.95
CA THR A 298 41.67 2.01 29.25
C THR A 298 42.34 0.63 29.27
N MET A 299 42.21 -0.13 28.18
CA MET A 299 42.89 -1.43 28.02
C MET A 299 44.41 -1.29 28.03
N ALA A 300 44.97 -0.30 27.32
CA ALA A 300 46.40 -0.03 27.30
C ALA A 300 46.92 0.35 28.69
N ALA A 301 46.21 1.23 29.40
CA ALA A 301 46.55 1.66 30.75
C ALA A 301 46.55 0.49 31.75
N SER A 302 45.53 -0.37 31.71
CA SER A 302 45.45 -1.57 32.55
C SER A 302 46.62 -2.53 32.27
N LEU A 303 46.97 -2.75 31.00
CA LEU A 303 48.09 -3.62 30.63
C LEU A 303 49.45 -3.02 31.03
N LYS A 304 49.64 -1.69 30.90
CA LYS A 304 50.85 -1.00 31.38
C LYS A 304 51.01 -1.08 32.89
N ALA A 305 49.90 -1.10 33.64
CA ALA A 305 49.89 -1.31 35.08
C ALA A 305 50.20 -2.77 35.49
N GLY A 306 50.43 -3.66 34.52
CA GLY A 306 50.77 -5.07 34.76
C GLY A 306 49.55 -5.99 34.94
N HIS A 307 48.33 -5.49 34.74
CA HIS A 307 47.14 -6.33 34.78
C HIS A 307 47.06 -7.27 33.58
N SER A 308 46.42 -8.42 33.77
CA SER A 308 46.13 -9.34 32.69
C SER A 308 45.14 -8.76 31.68
N PHE A 309 45.16 -9.22 30.43
CA PHE A 309 44.19 -8.80 29.40
C PHE A 309 42.73 -9.00 29.84
N LYS A 310 42.44 -10.08 30.57
CA LYS A 310 41.11 -10.34 31.15
C LYS A 310 40.70 -9.28 32.18
N GLN A 311 41.63 -8.83 33.02
CA GLN A 311 41.40 -7.75 33.98
C GLN A 311 41.21 -6.41 33.27
N GLY A 312 41.92 -6.13 32.18
CA GLY A 312 41.65 -4.95 31.36
C GLY A 312 40.22 -4.93 30.82
N ILE A 313 39.74 -6.08 30.30
CA ILE A 313 38.35 -6.18 29.83
C ILE A 313 37.37 -5.96 31.00
N GLN A 314 37.71 -6.42 32.21
CA GLN A 314 36.91 -6.17 33.42
C GLN A 314 36.83 -4.67 33.73
N SER A 315 37.94 -3.92 33.66
CA SER A 315 37.91 -2.45 33.82
C SER A 315 36.99 -1.77 32.81
N VAL A 316 36.97 -2.22 31.55
CA VAL A 316 36.02 -1.72 30.53
C VAL A 316 34.56 -2.02 30.90
N VAL A 317 34.28 -3.14 31.57
CA VAL A 317 32.92 -3.50 31.99
C VAL A 317 32.46 -2.68 33.20
N ASP A 318 33.39 -2.32 34.08
CA ASP A 318 33.09 -1.62 35.33
C ASP A 318 33.01 -0.10 35.13
N GLU A 319 33.88 0.47 34.28
CA GLU A 319 33.96 1.91 34.01
C GLU A 319 33.24 2.33 32.72
N GLY A 320 32.99 1.38 31.81
CA GLY A 320 32.45 1.66 30.48
C GLY A 320 30.94 1.94 30.47
N GLN A 321 30.49 2.55 29.38
CA GLN A 321 29.08 2.80 29.11
C GLN A 321 28.50 1.76 28.13
N ASP A 322 27.17 1.60 28.13
CA ASP A 322 26.50 0.82 27.09
C ASP A 322 26.63 1.53 25.73
N PRO A 323 26.82 0.80 24.61
CA PRO A 323 26.77 -0.67 24.46
C PRO A 323 28.08 -1.41 24.78
N ALA A 324 29.21 -0.74 24.93
CA ALA A 324 30.52 -1.41 25.09
C ALA A 324 30.61 -2.26 26.36
N ALA A 325 30.19 -1.74 27.51
CA ALA A 325 30.22 -2.46 28.78
C ALA A 325 29.38 -3.75 28.73
N LYS A 326 28.16 -3.68 28.19
CA LYS A 326 27.29 -4.85 28.02
C LYS A 326 27.91 -5.94 27.14
N GLU A 327 28.57 -5.57 26.06
CA GLU A 327 29.19 -6.51 25.12
C GLU A 327 30.44 -7.16 25.70
N HIS A 328 31.31 -6.39 26.36
CA HIS A 328 32.48 -6.95 27.06
C HIS A 328 32.09 -7.78 28.29
N ARG A 329 30.97 -7.47 28.97
CA ARG A 329 30.44 -8.30 30.05
C ARG A 329 30.00 -9.67 29.54
N ARG A 330 29.41 -9.73 28.34
CA ARG A 330 29.07 -10.99 27.68
C ARG A 330 30.33 -11.78 27.34
N VAL A 331 31.40 -11.13 26.85
CA VAL A 331 32.70 -11.76 26.61
C VAL A 331 33.26 -12.39 27.89
N LEU A 332 33.29 -11.65 29.01
CA LEU A 332 33.79 -12.18 30.29
C LEU A 332 32.96 -13.36 30.78
N THR A 333 31.63 -13.30 30.62
CA THR A 333 30.73 -14.40 30.99
C THR A 333 31.01 -15.63 30.13
N ASP A 334 31.14 -15.47 28.82
CA ASP A 334 31.43 -16.56 27.88
C ASP A 334 32.79 -17.21 28.19
N THR A 335 33.80 -16.42 28.54
CA THR A 335 35.10 -16.92 28.97
C THR A 335 35.05 -17.65 30.32
N GLN A 336 34.25 -17.18 31.28
CA GLN A 336 34.02 -17.88 32.55
C GLN A 336 33.34 -19.24 32.34
N LEU A 337 32.53 -19.38 31.28
CA LEU A 337 31.91 -20.64 30.85
C LEU A 337 32.85 -21.52 30.01
N GLY A 338 34.14 -21.17 29.90
CA GLY A 338 35.15 -21.98 29.22
C GLY A 338 35.27 -21.73 27.71
N ARG A 339 34.56 -20.74 27.13
CA ARG A 339 34.77 -20.37 25.72
C ARG A 339 36.10 -19.61 25.57
N PRO A 340 36.89 -19.87 24.50
CA PRO A 340 38.09 -19.09 24.22
C PRO A 340 37.77 -17.59 24.09
N MET A 341 38.58 -16.75 24.75
CA MET A 341 38.41 -15.29 24.77
C MET A 341 38.41 -14.69 23.36
N GLU A 342 39.29 -15.20 22.50
CA GLU A 342 39.47 -14.77 21.12
C GLU A 342 38.19 -15.02 20.30
N ALA A 343 37.56 -16.18 20.49
CA ALA A 343 36.30 -16.53 19.84
C ALA A 343 35.14 -15.68 20.35
N ALA A 344 35.07 -15.42 21.67
CA ALA A 344 34.04 -14.57 22.27
C ALA A 344 34.14 -13.11 21.80
N LEU A 345 35.37 -12.58 21.69
CA LEU A 345 35.64 -11.26 21.14
C LEU A 345 35.27 -11.18 19.65
N GLN A 346 35.65 -12.17 18.84
CA GLN A 346 35.32 -12.20 17.42
C GLN A 346 33.80 -12.27 17.18
N GLU A 347 33.07 -13.11 17.93
CA GLU A 347 31.60 -13.15 17.87
C GLU A 347 30.99 -11.80 18.23
N THR A 348 31.58 -11.09 19.20
CA THR A 348 31.15 -9.75 19.58
C THR A 348 31.36 -8.74 18.46
N ALA A 349 32.48 -8.81 17.72
CA ALA A 349 32.71 -7.98 16.54
C ALA A 349 31.70 -8.24 15.42
N ASP A 350 31.40 -9.51 15.15
CA ASP A 350 30.43 -9.91 14.12
C ASP A 350 29.00 -9.48 14.50
N ARG A 351 28.66 -9.64 15.79
CA ARG A 351 27.38 -9.26 16.39
C ARG A 351 27.16 -7.75 16.35
N ILE A 352 28.14 -6.93 16.72
CA ILE A 352 28.02 -5.46 16.66
C ILE A 352 28.11 -4.98 15.20
N GLY A 353 28.88 -5.69 14.37
CA GLY A 353 29.14 -5.34 12.97
C GLY A 353 30.18 -4.24 12.79
N SER A 354 31.04 -3.99 13.79
CA SER A 354 32.11 -2.99 13.68
C SER A 354 33.35 -3.59 13.03
N LYS A 355 33.74 -3.04 11.88
CA LYS A 355 34.96 -3.44 11.17
C LYS A 355 36.23 -3.03 11.93
N ASN A 356 36.21 -1.86 12.58
CA ASN A 356 37.35 -1.38 13.36
C ASN A 356 37.62 -2.29 14.56
N PHE A 357 36.57 -2.76 15.25
CA PHE A 357 36.75 -3.69 16.36
C PHE A 357 37.22 -5.07 15.92
N SER A 358 36.70 -5.60 14.80
CA SER A 358 37.23 -6.84 14.23
C SER A 358 38.70 -6.72 13.87
N PHE A 359 39.14 -5.58 13.33
CA PHE A 359 40.55 -5.32 13.04
C PHE A 359 41.41 -5.31 14.31
N VAL A 360 40.93 -4.64 15.38
CA VAL A 360 41.59 -4.66 16.70
C VAL A 360 41.77 -6.10 17.21
N ILE A 361 40.72 -6.92 17.16
CA ILE A 361 40.77 -8.31 17.66
C ILE A 361 41.77 -9.14 16.86
N THR A 362 41.77 -9.02 15.53
CA THR A 362 42.76 -9.68 14.68
C THR A 362 44.17 -9.25 15.03
N ALA A 363 44.40 -7.95 15.24
CA ALA A 363 45.70 -7.42 15.61
C ALA A 363 46.16 -7.92 17.00
N VAL A 364 45.25 -7.97 17.99
CA VAL A 364 45.51 -8.55 19.32
C VAL A 364 45.87 -10.04 19.22
N ASN A 365 45.16 -10.81 18.40
CA ASN A 365 45.44 -12.24 18.22
C ASN A 365 46.83 -12.48 17.63
N ILE A 366 47.21 -11.69 16.61
CA ILE A 366 48.55 -11.75 16.00
C ILE A 366 49.61 -11.35 17.04
N GLN A 367 49.40 -10.24 17.75
CA GLN A 367 50.37 -9.73 18.73
C GLN A 367 50.61 -10.72 19.87
N ARG A 368 49.57 -11.44 20.31
CA ARG A 368 49.69 -12.49 21.33
C ARG A 368 50.43 -13.73 20.83
N GLN A 369 50.27 -14.10 19.56
CA GLN A 369 51.02 -15.22 18.97
C GLN A 369 52.50 -14.91 18.80
N VAL A 370 52.82 -13.67 18.44
CA VAL A 370 54.21 -13.20 18.22
C VAL A 370 54.89 -12.76 19.53
N GLY A 371 54.12 -12.57 20.61
CA GLY A 371 54.64 -12.19 21.94
C GLY A 371 54.98 -10.70 22.10
N GLY A 372 54.37 -9.82 21.28
CA GLY A 372 54.64 -8.38 21.33
C GLY A 372 53.83 -7.64 22.41
N SER A 373 54.15 -6.35 22.61
CA SER A 373 53.42 -5.49 23.56
C SER A 373 51.99 -5.20 23.11
N LEU A 374 51.01 -5.73 23.84
CA LEU A 374 49.60 -5.41 23.63
C LEU A 374 49.28 -3.96 24.01
N ALA A 375 49.91 -3.45 25.07
CA ALA A 375 49.74 -2.06 25.49
C ALA A 375 50.11 -1.08 24.37
N GLY A 376 51.26 -1.27 23.72
CA GLY A 376 51.69 -0.42 22.62
C GLY A 376 50.79 -0.54 21.38
N LEU A 377 50.27 -1.74 21.10
CA LEU A 377 49.29 -1.95 20.03
C LEU A 377 47.99 -1.18 20.30
N PHE A 378 47.48 -1.24 21.53
CA PHE A 378 46.27 -0.53 21.91
C PHE A 378 46.42 0.99 21.84
N ASP A 379 47.54 1.56 22.30
CA ASP A 379 47.82 2.99 22.16
C ASP A 379 47.83 3.42 20.68
N MET A 380 48.61 2.71 19.84
CA MET A 380 48.74 3.05 18.42
C MET A 380 47.39 3.01 17.71
N VAL A 381 46.57 2.00 17.98
CA VAL A 381 45.24 1.88 17.37
C VAL A 381 44.27 2.93 17.95
N ALA A 382 44.34 3.24 19.24
CA ALA A 382 43.54 4.28 19.86
C ALA A 382 43.80 5.64 19.21
N ASP A 383 45.08 6.03 19.08
CA ASP A 383 45.49 7.29 18.46
C ASP A 383 45.03 7.35 17.00
N THR A 384 45.29 6.28 16.23
CA THR A 384 44.87 6.19 14.82
C THR A 384 43.35 6.34 14.65
N VAL A 385 42.55 5.66 15.49
CA VAL A 385 41.08 5.75 15.41
C VAL A 385 40.61 7.14 15.85
N ARG A 386 41.21 7.73 16.89
CA ARG A 386 40.89 9.06 17.38
C ARG A 386 41.16 10.13 16.32
N ASP A 387 42.31 10.08 15.66
CA ASP A 387 42.68 10.99 14.57
C ASP A 387 41.72 10.87 13.40
N ARG A 388 41.38 9.64 13.01
CA ARG A 388 40.40 9.37 11.95
C ARG A 388 39.02 9.92 12.30
N GLN A 389 38.57 9.77 13.54
CA GLN A 389 37.29 10.34 13.99
C GLN A 389 37.32 11.87 13.98
N GLN A 390 38.41 12.50 14.46
CA GLN A 390 38.57 13.95 14.43
C GLN A 390 38.56 14.49 13.00
N PHE A 391 39.31 13.85 12.10
CA PHE A 391 39.32 14.17 10.68
C PHE A 391 37.93 14.03 10.04
N ALA A 392 37.21 12.94 10.34
CA ALA A 392 35.84 12.75 9.86
C ALA A 392 34.87 13.80 10.40
N ARG A 393 35.01 14.22 11.67
CA ARG A 393 34.23 15.32 12.26
C ARG A 393 34.54 16.65 11.56
N LYS A 394 35.82 16.95 11.31
CA LYS A 394 36.25 18.16 10.58
C LYS A 394 35.72 18.21 9.15
N ILE A 395 35.76 17.09 8.42
CA ILE A 395 35.15 17.00 7.08
C ILE A 395 33.64 17.25 7.17
N ARG A 396 32.93 16.63 8.13
CA ARG A 396 31.48 16.83 8.28
C ARG A 396 31.11 18.27 8.61
N SER A 397 31.92 18.97 9.40
CA SER A 397 31.69 20.37 9.76
C SER A 397 31.96 21.28 8.56
N LEU A 398 33.08 21.09 7.86
CA LEU A 398 33.43 21.89 6.68
C LEU A 398 32.40 21.71 5.54
N THR A 399 31.89 20.49 5.35
CA THR A 399 30.88 20.19 4.33
C THR A 399 29.44 20.48 4.79
N ALA A 400 29.21 20.88 6.04
CA ALA A 400 27.85 21.12 6.55
C ALA A 400 27.16 22.25 5.80
N MET A 401 27.85 23.36 5.55
CA MET A 401 27.28 24.52 4.86
C MET A 401 26.85 24.18 3.43
N GLY A 402 27.73 23.50 2.66
CA GLY A 402 27.40 23.05 1.31
C GLY A 402 26.25 22.05 1.27
N ARG A 403 26.16 21.14 2.25
CA ARG A 403 25.00 20.22 2.38
C ARG A 403 23.71 20.96 2.70
N MET A 404 23.73 21.96 3.57
CA MET A 404 22.53 22.74 3.89
C MET A 404 22.04 23.54 2.69
N ALA A 405 22.92 24.22 1.95
CA ALA A 405 22.57 24.92 0.72
C ALA A 405 21.96 23.96 -0.33
N ALA A 406 22.56 22.77 -0.47
CA ALA A 406 22.04 21.71 -1.32
C ALA A 406 20.62 21.25 -0.94
N TYR A 407 20.37 21.04 0.36
CA TYR A 407 19.05 20.65 0.84
C TYR A 407 17.99 21.74 0.61
N VAL A 408 18.34 23.01 0.80
CA VAL A 408 17.44 24.13 0.53
C VAL A 408 17.11 24.20 -0.97
N LEU A 409 18.11 24.12 -1.85
CA LEU A 409 17.93 24.18 -3.30
C LEU A 409 17.02 23.05 -3.83
N VAL A 410 17.22 21.82 -3.34
CA VAL A 410 16.40 20.67 -3.71
C VAL A 410 15.00 20.73 -3.09
N GLY A 411 14.87 21.26 -1.87
CA GLY A 411 13.60 21.35 -1.15
C GLY A 411 12.67 22.45 -1.67
N LEU A 412 13.23 23.55 -2.19
CA LEU A 412 12.48 24.75 -2.58
C LEU A 412 11.35 24.47 -3.60
N PRO A 413 11.54 23.71 -4.69
CA PRO A 413 10.45 23.43 -5.64
C PRO A 413 9.29 22.65 -5.02
N PHE A 414 9.58 21.70 -4.13
CA PHE A 414 8.53 20.95 -3.42
C PHE A 414 7.77 21.84 -2.44
N PHE A 415 8.49 22.72 -1.74
CA PHE A 415 7.88 23.69 -0.85
C PHE A 415 6.95 24.63 -1.62
N ILE A 416 7.40 25.17 -2.76
CA ILE A 416 6.59 26.04 -3.63
C ILE A 416 5.38 25.27 -4.18
N ALA A 417 5.58 24.05 -4.69
CA ALA A 417 4.48 23.23 -5.20
C ALA A 417 3.43 22.91 -4.12
N LEU A 418 3.88 22.58 -2.90
CA LEU A 418 3.01 22.34 -1.75
C LEU A 418 2.26 23.62 -1.36
N ALA A 419 2.97 24.74 -1.22
CA ALA A 419 2.38 26.03 -0.87
C ALA A 419 1.34 26.47 -1.92
N MET A 420 1.64 26.31 -3.21
CA MET A 420 0.69 26.59 -4.30
C MET A 420 -0.53 25.66 -4.26
N THR A 421 -0.34 24.39 -3.95
CA THR A 421 -1.46 23.43 -3.82
C THR A 421 -2.40 23.81 -2.67
N VAL A 422 -1.85 24.33 -1.56
CA VAL A 422 -2.63 24.78 -0.40
C VAL A 422 -3.29 26.14 -0.63
N LEU A 423 -2.55 27.10 -1.20
CA LEU A 423 -3.03 28.48 -1.42
C LEU A 423 -3.98 28.60 -2.62
N ASN A 424 -3.76 27.84 -3.68
CA ASN A 424 -4.56 27.89 -4.91
C ASN A 424 -4.67 26.51 -5.58
N ARG A 425 -5.61 25.69 -5.08
CA ARG A 425 -5.84 24.33 -5.57
C ARG A 425 -6.22 24.29 -7.06
N THR A 426 -6.97 25.29 -7.54
CA THR A 426 -7.43 25.37 -8.94
C THR A 426 -6.26 25.56 -9.91
N TYR A 427 -5.20 26.27 -9.51
CA TYR A 427 -4.01 26.47 -10.34
C TYR A 427 -3.19 25.19 -10.55
N MET A 428 -3.18 24.29 -9.55
CA MET A 428 -2.43 23.03 -9.61
C MET A 428 -3.22 21.85 -10.21
N ASP A 429 -4.53 22.01 -10.44
CA ASP A 429 -5.41 20.94 -10.95
C ASP A 429 -4.92 20.31 -12.28
N PRO A 430 -4.50 21.10 -13.29
CA PRO A 430 -3.97 20.54 -14.54
C PRO A 430 -2.70 19.72 -14.34
N LEU A 431 -1.87 20.06 -13.35
CA LEU A 431 -0.61 19.38 -13.08
C LEU A 431 -0.85 17.95 -12.55
N PHE A 432 -1.89 17.76 -11.73
CA PHE A 432 -2.21 16.47 -11.11
C PHE A 432 -3.19 15.61 -11.90
N ASN A 433 -4.04 16.19 -12.75
CA ASN A 433 -5.11 15.44 -13.43
C ASN A 433 -4.87 15.24 -14.94
N THR A 434 -3.96 15.98 -15.57
CA THR A 434 -3.68 15.83 -17.01
C THR A 434 -2.48 14.92 -17.28
N ARG A 435 -2.49 14.19 -18.42
CA ARG A 435 -1.33 13.37 -18.84
C ARG A 435 -0.06 14.20 -19.02
N THR A 436 -0.19 15.41 -19.56
CA THR A 436 0.93 16.34 -19.76
C THR A 436 1.53 16.79 -18.42
N GLY A 437 0.68 17.07 -17.42
CA GLY A 437 1.13 17.41 -16.06
C GLY A 437 1.97 16.30 -15.42
N HIS A 438 1.51 15.06 -15.49
CA HIS A 438 2.28 13.90 -15.02
C HIS A 438 3.62 13.74 -15.75
N MET A 439 3.66 13.95 -17.07
CA MET A 439 4.90 13.87 -17.84
C MET A 439 5.91 14.95 -17.41
N LEU A 440 5.45 16.19 -17.18
CA LEU A 440 6.29 17.28 -16.68
C LEU A 440 6.82 17.02 -15.27
N ILE A 441 5.99 16.46 -14.37
CA ILE A 441 6.43 16.04 -13.03
C ILE A 441 7.55 14.99 -13.15
N MET A 442 7.36 13.97 -14.00
CA MET A 442 8.35 12.91 -14.18
C MET A 442 9.68 13.44 -14.73
N VAL A 443 9.63 14.34 -15.72
CA VAL A 443 10.83 14.99 -16.29
C VAL A 443 11.53 15.84 -15.22
N GLY A 444 10.77 16.69 -14.51
CA GLY A 444 11.30 17.55 -13.45
C GLY A 444 11.95 16.75 -12.32
N LEU A 445 11.29 15.68 -11.84
CA LEU A 445 11.84 14.78 -10.82
C LEU A 445 13.10 14.07 -11.31
N THR A 446 13.14 13.65 -12.58
CA THR A 446 14.33 13.01 -13.16
C THR A 446 15.50 13.97 -13.21
N MET A 447 15.27 15.21 -13.65
CA MET A 447 16.29 16.25 -13.71
C MET A 447 16.77 16.67 -12.32
N MET A 448 15.87 16.76 -11.34
CA MET A 448 16.22 16.99 -9.92
C MET A 448 17.02 15.82 -9.34
N ALA A 449 16.65 14.58 -9.64
CA ALA A 449 17.40 13.40 -9.20
C ALA A 449 18.83 13.44 -9.76
N PHE A 450 18.99 13.75 -11.05
CA PHE A 450 20.29 13.92 -11.68
C PHE A 450 21.10 15.06 -11.03
N GLY A 451 20.51 16.24 -10.87
CA GLY A 451 21.14 17.37 -10.20
C GLY A 451 21.55 17.06 -8.75
N SER A 452 20.71 16.35 -8.01
CA SER A 452 21.02 15.90 -6.64
C SER A 452 22.17 14.89 -6.61
N LEU A 453 22.27 13.99 -7.59
CA LEU A 453 23.40 13.06 -7.70
C LEU A 453 24.72 13.79 -7.98
N VAL A 454 24.71 14.76 -8.88
CA VAL A 454 25.88 15.62 -9.17
C VAL A 454 26.28 16.38 -7.92
N LEU A 455 25.32 17.00 -7.23
CA LEU A 455 25.56 17.76 -6.01
C LEU A 455 26.08 16.88 -4.88
N LYS A 456 25.53 15.66 -4.73
CA LYS A 456 26.05 14.66 -3.79
C LYS A 456 27.51 14.32 -4.09
N LYS A 457 27.90 14.21 -5.37
CA LYS A 457 29.28 13.91 -5.77
C LYS A 457 30.24 15.06 -5.47
N ILE A 458 29.83 16.31 -5.72
CA ILE A 458 30.62 17.51 -5.43
C ILE A 458 30.82 17.67 -3.91
N VAL A 459 29.75 17.48 -3.14
CA VAL A 459 29.78 17.68 -1.68
C VAL A 459 30.39 16.49 -0.94
N SER A 460 30.38 15.29 -1.54
CA SER A 460 31.07 14.11 -0.98
C SER A 460 32.52 14.01 -1.42
N PHE A 461 33.29 15.10 -1.32
CA PHE A 461 34.75 15.01 -1.43
C PHE A 461 35.24 14.06 -0.33
N LYS A 462 35.52 12.81 -0.74
CA LYS A 462 36.29 11.84 0.01
C LYS A 462 37.75 12.21 -0.28
N GLY A 463 38.41 12.79 0.72
CA GLY A 463 39.87 12.72 0.80
C GLY A 463 40.30 11.27 0.92
#